data_AF-A0A4Q6E900-F1
#
_entry.id   AF-A0A4Q6E900-F1
#
_cell.length_a   1.000
_cell.length_b   1.000
_cell.length_c   1.000
_cell.angle_alpha   90.00
_cell.angle_beta   90.00
_cell.angle_gamma   90.00
#
_symmetry.space_group_name_H-M   'P 1'
#
loop_
_entity.id
_entity.type
_entity.pdbx_description
1 polymer ?
#
loop_
_entity_poly.entity_id
_entity_poly.type
_entity_poly.pdbx_seq_one_letter_code
_entity_poly.pdbx_strand_id
1 'polypeptide(L)'
;MKNLKRSAFLVLAALTVSPVLPSMAFAESSADSLELQGFTARKSTKQLINLIYLGALYRSAEPAGLKAWGDLLKARGSNGLYDVGYGIGSSEEFQANINSRGAEAVVKHLYATFFNREADAEGLGQWVALIEQGRPGEALAGIVS
;
A
#
# COMPACT_ATOMS: atom_id res chain seq x y z
N MET A 1 -7.17 -27.77 -53.24
CA MET A 1 -5.94 -27.38 -52.51
C MET A 1 -5.71 -25.88 -52.66
N LYS A 2 -5.96 -25.09 -51.61
CA LYS A 2 -5.22 -23.88 -51.17
C LYS A 2 -6.08 -23.05 -50.21
N ASN A 3 -5.44 -22.66 -49.11
CA ASN A 3 -5.97 -21.94 -47.94
C ASN A 3 -6.08 -20.42 -48.18
N LEU A 4 -6.61 -19.73 -47.14
CA LEU A 4 -6.51 -18.29 -46.77
C LEU A 4 -7.58 -17.35 -47.38
N LYS A 5 -8.31 -16.48 -46.67
CA LYS A 5 -8.09 -15.74 -45.40
C LYS A 5 -9.43 -15.50 -44.66
N ARG A 6 -9.38 -15.41 -43.31
CA ARG A 6 -10.51 -15.11 -42.41
C ARG A 6 -10.67 -13.59 -42.23
N SER A 7 -11.91 -13.07 -42.23
CA SER A 7 -12.27 -11.79 -41.62
C SER A 7 -13.69 -11.85 -41.07
N ALA A 8 -13.83 -11.37 -39.83
CA ALA A 8 -14.93 -11.55 -38.90
C ALA A 8 -15.95 -10.40 -38.95
N PHE A 9 -17.19 -10.68 -38.53
CA PHE A 9 -17.93 -9.94 -37.48
C PHE A 9 -19.31 -10.59 -37.30
N LEU A 10 -19.67 -10.96 -36.07
CA LEU A 10 -21.02 -11.38 -35.71
C LEU A 10 -21.41 -10.64 -34.43
N VAL A 11 -22.25 -9.62 -34.58
CA VAL A 11 -23.08 -9.07 -33.51
C VAL A 11 -24.52 -9.16 -34.04
N LEU A 12 -25.29 -10.10 -33.49
CA LEU A 12 -26.71 -10.32 -33.73
C LEU A 12 -27.44 -9.69 -32.52
N ALA A 13 -28.14 -8.55 -32.64
CA ALA A 13 -29.58 -8.40 -32.97
C ALA A 13 -30.50 -9.18 -32.00
N ALA A 14 -31.60 -8.67 -31.42
CA ALA A 14 -32.32 -7.41 -31.49
C ALA A 14 -33.43 -7.38 -30.38
N LEU A 15 -34.03 -6.20 -30.13
CA LEU A 15 -35.47 -5.89 -29.89
C LEU A 15 -36.27 -6.73 -28.82
N THR A 16 -37.05 -6.18 -27.88
CA THR A 16 -38.23 -5.29 -28.01
C THR A 16 -38.83 -4.85 -26.65
N VAL A 17 -39.60 -3.74 -26.67
CA VAL A 17 -40.74 -3.34 -25.79
C VAL A 17 -40.46 -2.53 -24.50
N SER A 18 -40.81 -1.23 -24.53
CA SER A 18 -41.27 -0.40 -23.39
C SER A 18 -42.80 -0.58 -23.22
N PRO A 19 -43.48 -0.37 -22.05
CA PRO A 19 -43.49 0.89 -21.29
C PRO A 19 -43.87 0.80 -19.76
N VAL A 20 -44.11 1.98 -19.14
CA VAL A 20 -44.90 2.27 -17.90
C VAL A 20 -44.13 2.40 -16.57
N LEU A 21 -44.14 3.61 -16.01
CA LEU A 21 -43.94 3.88 -14.57
C LEU A 21 -45.31 3.93 -13.88
N PRO A 22 -45.46 3.42 -12.65
CA PRO A 22 -45.61 4.37 -11.54
C PRO A 22 -45.03 3.94 -10.16
N SER A 23 -44.55 4.96 -9.45
CA SER A 23 -44.67 5.23 -7.99
C SER A 23 -44.77 4.06 -7.00
N MET A 24 -43.65 3.74 -6.32
CA MET A 24 -43.45 3.74 -4.85
C MET A 24 -42.23 2.88 -4.47
N ALA A 25 -41.30 3.49 -3.74
CA ALA A 25 -40.36 2.87 -2.80
C ALA A 25 -39.41 1.75 -3.29
N PHE A 26 -38.27 2.15 -3.83
CA PHE A 26 -36.99 1.89 -3.16
C PHE A 26 -35.97 2.92 -3.68
N ALA A 27 -35.64 3.89 -2.83
CA ALA A 27 -34.48 4.74 -3.06
C ALA A 27 -33.24 3.89 -2.77
N GLU A 28 -32.90 2.96 -3.66
CA GLU A 28 -31.60 2.29 -3.57
C GLU A 28 -30.54 3.19 -4.18
N SER A 29 -30.07 4.05 -3.28
CA SER A 29 -28.85 4.84 -3.33
C SER A 29 -27.81 4.29 -4.29
N SER A 30 -27.77 4.84 -5.50
CA SER A 30 -26.66 4.71 -6.44
C SER A 30 -25.38 5.43 -5.95
N ALA A 31 -25.33 5.83 -4.68
CA ALA A 31 -24.13 6.39 -4.06
C ALA A 31 -23.13 5.30 -3.64
N ASP A 32 -23.57 4.06 -3.41
CA ASP A 32 -22.69 3.01 -2.87
C ASP A 32 -21.69 2.48 -3.92
N SER A 33 -22.07 2.46 -5.20
CA SER A 33 -21.25 1.88 -6.27
C SER A 33 -20.12 2.79 -6.79
N LEU A 34 -20.15 4.09 -6.45
CA LEU A 34 -19.07 5.05 -6.77
C LEU A 34 -18.06 5.20 -5.64
N GLU A 35 -18.41 4.81 -4.41
CA GLU A 35 -17.49 4.78 -3.25
C GLU A 35 -16.45 3.65 -3.35
N LEU A 36 -16.69 2.61 -4.16
CA LEU A 36 -15.75 1.49 -4.34
C LEU A 36 -14.60 1.79 -5.31
N GLN A 37 -14.71 2.83 -6.14
CA GLN A 37 -13.61 3.27 -7.02
C GLN A 37 -12.65 4.26 -6.32
N GLY A 38 -13.09 4.92 -5.24
CA GLY A 38 -12.24 5.76 -4.38
C GLY A 38 -11.50 4.97 -3.30
N PHE A 39 -12.12 3.92 -2.75
CA PHE A 39 -11.52 3.08 -1.71
C PHE A 39 -10.29 2.30 -2.18
N THR A 40 -10.19 2.02 -3.48
CA THR A 40 -9.05 1.31 -4.08
C THR A 40 -7.94 2.24 -4.60
N ALA A 41 -8.10 3.57 -4.53
CA ALA A 41 -7.23 4.52 -5.24
C ALA A 41 -6.26 5.34 -4.36
N ARG A 42 -6.33 5.30 -3.03
CA ARG A 42 -5.26 5.81 -2.15
C ARG A 42 -5.42 5.18 -0.77
N LYS A 43 -4.46 4.37 -0.32
CA LYS A 43 -4.41 4.05 1.13
C LYS A 43 -4.40 5.40 1.86
N SER A 44 -5.32 5.60 2.80
CA SER A 44 -5.34 6.83 3.59
C SER A 44 -3.99 7.02 4.26
N THR A 45 -3.58 8.27 4.49
CA THR A 45 -2.32 8.59 5.18
C THR A 45 -2.16 7.78 6.47
N LYS A 46 -3.25 7.58 7.21
CA LYS A 46 -3.27 6.77 8.43
C LYS A 46 -3.02 5.28 8.17
N GLN A 47 -3.62 4.70 7.14
CA GLN A 47 -3.36 3.31 6.76
C GLN A 47 -1.91 3.10 6.31
N LEU A 48 -1.35 4.05 5.57
CA LEU A 48 0.05 4.00 5.16
C LEU A 48 0.99 4.06 6.36
N ILE A 49 0.78 5.00 7.28
CA ILE A 49 1.55 5.06 8.53
C ILE A 49 1.41 3.76 9.32
N ASN A 50 0.19 3.20 9.43
CA ASN A 50 -0.03 1.95 10.15
C ASN A 50 0.72 0.77 9.51
N LEU A 51 0.81 0.71 8.18
CA LEU A 51 1.62 -0.31 7.49
C LEU A 51 3.11 -0.15 7.80
N ILE A 52 3.61 1.08 7.86
CA ILE A 52 5.00 1.35 8.27
C ILE A 52 5.26 0.84 9.69
N TYR A 53 4.35 1.11 10.62
CA TYR A 53 4.46 0.61 11.99
C TYR A 53 4.38 -0.93 12.06
N LEU A 54 3.48 -1.57 11.32
CA LEU A 54 3.36 -3.03 11.33
C LEU A 54 4.58 -3.72 10.72
N GLY A 55 5.16 -3.14 9.66
CA GLY A 55 6.35 -3.66 9.02
C GLY A 55 7.62 -3.41 9.84
N ALA A 56 7.78 -2.22 10.43
CA ALA A 56 9.00 -1.86 11.14
C ALA A 56 8.98 -2.30 12.61
N LEU A 57 7.85 -2.09 13.29
CA LEU A 57 7.74 -2.22 14.74
C LEU A 57 6.86 -3.40 15.18
N TYR A 58 6.28 -4.16 14.26
CA TYR A 58 5.40 -5.31 14.55
C TYR A 58 4.17 -4.95 15.40
N ARG A 59 3.75 -3.68 15.37
CA ARG A 59 2.59 -3.19 16.11
C ARG A 59 1.85 -2.13 15.29
N SER A 60 0.62 -1.84 15.69
CA SER A 60 -0.12 -0.72 15.09
C SER A 60 0.42 0.62 15.57
N ALA A 61 0.28 1.64 14.72
CA ALA A 61 0.62 3.01 15.08
C ALA A 61 -0.33 3.54 16.15
N GLU A 62 0.23 4.22 17.15
CA GLU A 62 -0.59 4.86 18.18
C GLU A 62 -1.31 6.12 17.64
N PRO A 63 -2.44 6.55 18.24
CA PRO A 63 -3.17 7.74 17.79
C PRO A 63 -2.31 9.00 17.72
N ALA A 64 -1.39 9.17 18.67
CA ALA A 64 -0.46 10.31 18.70
C ALA A 64 0.53 10.26 17.52
N GLY A 65 1.11 9.10 17.24
CA GLY A 65 2.00 8.90 16.08
C GLY A 65 1.28 9.09 14.75
N LEU A 66 0.09 8.50 14.59
CA LEU A 66 -0.76 8.70 13.41
C LEU A 66 -1.07 10.17 13.15
N LYS A 67 -1.31 10.96 14.21
CA LYS A 67 -1.54 12.39 14.09
C LYS A 67 -0.25 13.14 13.70
N ALA A 68 0.86 12.90 14.39
CA ALA A 68 2.12 13.59 14.13
C ALA A 68 2.64 13.34 12.70
N TRP A 69 2.71 12.08 12.29
CA TRP A 69 3.12 11.69 10.94
C TRP A 69 2.10 12.10 9.89
N GLY A 70 0.81 12.06 10.23
CA GLY A 70 -0.26 12.52 9.35
C GLY A 70 -0.17 14.02 9.06
N ASP A 71 0.15 14.83 10.06
CA ASP A 71 0.33 16.28 9.90
C ASP A 71 1.63 16.59 9.12
N LEU A 72 2.70 15.80 9.32
CA LEU A 72 3.93 15.89 8.53
C LEU A 72 3.68 15.58 7.05
N LEU A 73 2.98 14.47 6.75
CA LEU A 73 2.67 14.06 5.38
C LEU A 73 1.72 15.04 4.68
N LYS A 74 0.82 15.71 5.41
CA LYS A 74 0.02 16.80 4.85
C LYS A 74 0.88 18.02 4.48
N ALA A 75 1.87 18.35 5.29
CA ALA A 75 2.74 19.50 5.05
C ALA A 75 3.77 19.25 3.93
N ARG A 76 4.29 18.03 3.82
CA ARG A 76 5.40 17.67 2.92
C ARG A 76 5.01 16.82 1.71
N GLY A 77 3.76 16.34 1.65
CA GLY A 77 3.33 15.40 0.61
C GLY A 77 4.14 14.11 0.64
N SER A 78 4.39 13.54 -0.54
CA SER A 78 5.12 12.27 -0.71
C SER A 78 6.54 12.30 -0.12
N ASN A 79 7.19 13.47 -0.10
CA ASN A 79 8.54 13.63 0.45
C ASN A 79 8.59 13.36 1.96
N GLY A 80 7.45 13.45 2.66
CA GLY A 80 7.38 13.14 4.09
C GLY A 80 7.46 11.64 4.40
N LEU A 81 7.34 10.74 3.42
CA LEU A 81 7.46 9.30 3.67
C LEU A 81 8.88 8.89 4.06
N TYR A 82 9.87 9.52 3.43
CA TYR A 82 11.27 9.36 3.82
C TYR A 82 11.48 9.78 5.28
N ASP A 83 10.96 10.95 5.68
CA ASP A 83 11.08 11.45 7.06
C ASP A 83 10.41 10.50 8.08
N VAL A 84 9.23 9.94 7.72
CA VAL A 84 8.50 8.98 8.57
C VAL A 84 9.31 7.68 8.71
N GLY A 85 9.80 7.12 7.59
CA GLY A 85 10.63 5.92 7.59
C GLY A 85 11.93 6.11 8.37
N TYR A 86 12.60 7.25 8.18
CA TYR A 86 13.82 7.57 8.90
C TYR A 86 13.58 7.72 10.40
N GLY A 87 12.53 8.43 10.79
CA GLY A 87 12.17 8.61 12.20
C GLY A 87 11.81 7.31 12.90
N ILE A 88 11.05 6.44 12.25
CA ILE A 88 10.67 5.12 12.81
C ILE A 88 11.88 4.19 12.84
N GLY A 89 12.68 4.13 11.78
CA GLY A 89 13.85 3.25 11.69
C GLY A 89 15.01 3.69 12.57
N SER A 90 15.03 4.95 13.02
CA SER A 90 16.01 5.46 13.99
C SER A 90 15.57 5.28 15.45
N SER A 91 14.37 4.74 15.69
CA SER A 91 13.85 4.54 17.05
C SER A 91 14.57 3.38 17.77
N GLU A 92 14.70 3.48 19.09
CA GLU A 92 15.23 2.40 19.94
C GLU A 92 14.40 1.12 19.79
N GLU A 93 13.11 1.25 19.53
CA GLU A 93 12.21 0.12 19.32
C GLU A 93 12.54 -0.67 18.04
N PHE A 94 12.87 0.03 16.95
CA PHE A 94 13.33 -0.62 15.72
C PHE A 94 14.66 -1.33 15.93
N GLN A 95 15.58 -0.68 16.66
CA GLN A 95 16.87 -1.31 17.02
C GLN A 95 16.67 -2.55 17.91
N ALA A 96 15.77 -2.50 18.89
CA ALA A 96 15.44 -3.64 19.72
C ALA A 96 14.87 -4.82 18.90
N ASN A 97 14.02 -4.52 17.91
CA ASN A 97 13.51 -5.53 16.97
C ASN A 97 14.62 -6.15 16.11
N ILE A 98 15.57 -5.35 15.60
CA ILE A 98 16.74 -5.84 14.88
C ILE A 98 17.59 -6.74 15.79
N ASN A 99 17.87 -6.31 17.02
CA ASN A 99 18.69 -7.08 17.97
C ASN A 99 18.03 -8.39 18.39
N SER A 100 16.70 -8.42 18.50
CA SER A 100 15.96 -9.61 18.91
C SER A 100 15.73 -10.60 17.76
N ARG A 101 15.56 -10.14 16.52
CA ARG A 101 15.13 -10.97 15.38
C ARG A 101 16.20 -11.15 14.31
N GLY A 102 17.19 -10.27 14.26
CA GLY A 102 18.17 -10.16 13.18
C GLY A 102 17.72 -9.20 12.08
N ALA A 103 18.68 -8.47 11.50
CA ALA A 103 18.43 -7.49 10.43
C ALA A 103 17.74 -8.11 9.21
N GLU A 104 18.19 -9.30 8.78
CA GLU A 104 17.63 -10.00 7.63
C GLU A 104 16.14 -10.35 7.80
N ALA A 105 15.77 -10.86 8.97
CA ALA A 105 14.38 -11.21 9.27
C ALA A 105 13.48 -9.97 9.29
N VAL A 106 13.96 -8.86 9.84
CA VAL A 106 13.24 -7.58 9.84
C VAL A 106 13.02 -7.06 8.42
N VAL A 107 14.05 -7.08 7.56
CA VAL A 107 13.91 -6.65 6.17
C VAL A 107 12.95 -7.56 5.40
N LYS A 108 13.04 -8.88 5.55
CA LYS A 108 12.09 -9.82 4.93
C LYS A 108 10.64 -9.54 5.34
N HIS A 109 10.41 -9.30 6.64
CA HIS A 109 9.08 -8.96 7.15
C HIS A 109 8.57 -7.62 6.62
N LEU A 110 9.44 -6.61 6.50
CA LEU A 110 9.11 -5.34 5.87
C LEU A 110 8.63 -5.54 4.42
N TYR A 111 9.36 -6.31 3.63
CA TYR A 111 8.96 -6.61 2.24
C TYR A 111 7.63 -7.34 2.15
N ALA A 112 7.43 -8.35 2.99
CA ALA A 112 6.17 -9.09 3.06
C ALA A 112 4.99 -8.18 3.46
N THR A 113 5.20 -7.24 4.40
CA THR A 113 4.13 -6.35 4.89
C THR A 113 3.80 -5.21 3.92
N PHE A 114 4.82 -4.63 3.27
CA PHE A 114 4.65 -3.47 2.41
C PHE A 114 4.31 -3.81 0.97
N PHE A 115 5.11 -4.70 0.38
CA PHE A 115 5.04 -5.05 -1.02
C PHE A 115 4.27 -6.34 -1.27
N ASN A 116 3.93 -7.08 -0.19
CA ASN A 116 3.28 -8.37 -0.27
C ASN A 116 4.04 -9.35 -1.18
N ARG A 117 5.38 -9.28 -1.11
CA ARG A 117 6.34 -10.10 -1.87
C ARG A 117 7.57 -10.38 -1.02
N GLU A 118 8.37 -11.37 -1.43
CA GLU A 118 9.68 -11.60 -0.83
C GLU A 118 10.70 -10.55 -1.30
N ALA A 119 11.67 -10.26 -0.44
CA ALA A 119 12.79 -9.39 -0.78
C ALA A 119 13.69 -10.06 -1.80
N ASP A 120 14.07 -9.33 -2.85
CA ASP A 120 15.09 -9.79 -3.79
C ASP A 120 16.44 -9.85 -3.07
N ALA A 121 17.31 -10.80 -3.44
CA ALA A 121 18.60 -11.01 -2.78
C ALA A 121 19.47 -9.74 -2.76
N GLU A 122 19.46 -8.95 -3.84
CA GLU A 122 20.19 -7.69 -3.93
C GLU A 122 19.63 -6.63 -2.98
N GLY A 123 18.30 -6.42 -2.99
CA GLY A 123 17.65 -5.45 -2.10
C GLY A 123 17.82 -5.83 -0.64
N LEU A 124 17.62 -7.11 -0.30
CA LEU A 124 17.84 -7.63 1.05
C LEU A 124 19.27 -7.34 1.54
N GLY A 125 20.28 -7.64 0.71
CA GLY A 125 21.69 -7.40 1.04
C GLY A 125 21.99 -5.92 1.26
N GLN A 126 21.43 -5.03 0.42
CA GLN A 126 21.62 -3.58 0.58
C GLN A 126 21.04 -3.05 1.90
N TRP A 127 19.81 -3.42 2.23
CA TRP A 127 19.18 -2.94 3.47
C TRP A 127 19.81 -3.54 4.72
N VAL A 128 20.18 -4.82 4.68
CA VAL A 128 20.91 -5.46 5.79
C VAL A 128 22.25 -4.78 6.00
N ALA A 129 23.01 -4.49 4.94
CA ALA A 129 24.28 -3.79 5.06
C ALA A 129 24.12 -2.39 5.68
N LEU A 130 23.06 -1.65 5.32
CA LEU A 130 22.77 -0.35 5.94
C LEU A 130 22.43 -0.48 7.43
N ILE A 131 21.66 -1.51 7.81
CA ILE A 131 21.35 -1.78 9.21
C ILE A 131 22.62 -2.14 9.99
N GLU A 132 23.48 -2.99 9.44
CA GLU A 132 24.74 -3.41 10.06
C GLU A 132 25.76 -2.26 10.17
N GLN A 133 25.69 -1.27 9.27
CA GLN A 133 26.45 -0.02 9.36
C GLN A 133 25.91 0.95 10.42
N GLY A 134 24.87 0.57 11.17
CA GLY A 134 24.23 1.44 12.17
C GLY A 134 23.34 2.52 11.55
N ARG A 135 22.85 2.31 10.31
CA ARG A 135 21.95 3.23 9.59
C ARG A 135 20.57 2.61 9.32
N PRO A 136 19.89 2.05 10.34
CA PRO A 136 18.58 1.40 10.16
C PRO A 136 17.47 2.38 9.75
N GLY A 137 17.58 3.66 10.13
CA GLY A 137 16.69 4.72 9.68
C GLY A 137 16.69 4.90 8.16
N GLU A 138 17.88 4.89 7.56
CA GLU A 138 18.02 5.04 6.11
C GLU A 138 17.55 3.80 5.36
N ALA A 139 17.76 2.61 5.93
CA ALA A 139 17.23 1.39 5.36
C ALA A 139 15.69 1.42 5.31
N LEU A 140 15.03 1.78 6.41
CA LEU A 140 13.57 1.87 6.43
C LEU A 140 13.07 3.01 5.53
N ALA A 141 13.70 4.18 5.56
CA ALA A 141 13.34 5.32 4.72
C ALA A 141 13.42 4.98 3.23
N GLY A 142 14.47 4.26 2.81
CA GLY A 142 14.63 3.81 1.43
C GLY A 142 13.63 2.74 0.99
N ILE A 143 13.14 1.92 1.93
CA ILE A 143 12.11 0.91 1.66
C ILE A 143 10.72 1.55 1.48
N VAL A 144 10.43 2.64 2.21
CA VAL A 144 9.08 3.25 2.24
C VAL A 144 8.91 4.47 1.34
N SER A 145 10.00 5.02 0.80
CA SER A 145 10.01 6.16 -0.13
C SER A 145 9.89 5.71 -1.59
#